data_AF-A0A0N4X7U1-F1
#
_entry.id   AF-A0A0N4X7U1-F1
#
_cell.length_a   1.000
_cell.length_b   1.000
_cell.length_c   1.000
_cell.angle_alpha   90.00
_cell.angle_beta   90.00
_cell.angle_gamma   90.00
#
_symmetry.space_group_name_H-M   'P 1'
#
loop_
_entity.id
_entity.type
_entity.pdbx_description
1 polymer ?
#
loop_
_entity_poly.entity_id
_entity_poly.type
_entity_poly.pdbx_seq_one_letter_code
_entity_poly.pdbx_strand_id
1 'polypeptide(L)'
;MDVKRDRLLPAAIKDSFLAIVAAGVVALLVALHSRSFTYAIAVFLVLGLSVIGSLAFYSFFTSDFPLLNLVIFVLLIAVGTDDAFLLFTHFPRNLNEESFYECMAHTSATMFLTSFSTAVPFFVNIASNVVVFRCFGLFAGVTILINYFLVISFLPAFLILQRRYFSCFPSLPDFGVFITKSFKEALPWVIVQ
;
A
#
# COMPACT_ATOMS: atom_id res chain seq x y z
N MET A 1 0.64 23.92 29.66
CA MET A 1 0.76 23.22 28.36
C MET A 1 -0.44 22.32 28.08
N ASP A 2 -1.38 22.25 29.03
CA ASP A 2 -2.42 21.22 29.12
C ASP A 2 -3.68 21.58 28.33
N VAL A 3 -4.04 22.87 28.27
CA VAL A 3 -5.22 23.35 27.53
C VAL A 3 -5.14 23.08 26.01
N LYS A 4 -3.93 23.09 25.43
CA LYS A 4 -3.73 22.73 24.02
C LYS A 4 -3.83 21.21 23.82
N ARG A 5 -3.34 20.42 24.77
CA ARG A 5 -3.41 18.95 24.73
C ARG A 5 -4.87 18.48 24.82
N ASP A 6 -5.65 19.05 25.74
CA ASP A 6 -7.05 18.69 25.97
C ASP A 6 -7.99 19.02 24.80
N ARG A 7 -7.62 20.00 23.96
CA ARG A 7 -8.36 20.31 22.72
C ARG A 7 -7.90 19.52 21.50
N LEU A 8 -6.61 19.17 21.42
CA LEU A 8 -6.04 18.43 20.28
C LEU A 8 -6.30 16.92 20.38
N LEU A 9 -6.39 16.36 21.59
CA LEU A 9 -6.66 14.93 21.83
C LEU A 9 -8.00 14.45 21.26
N PRO A 10 -9.15 15.13 21.51
CA PRO A 10 -10.43 14.70 20.93
C PRO A 10 -10.49 14.89 19.41
N ALA A 11 -9.78 15.88 18.86
CA ALA A 11 -9.65 16.05 17.42
C ALA A 11 -8.81 14.92 16.81
N ALA A 12 -7.67 14.58 17.42
CA ALA A 12 -6.81 13.49 16.98
C ALA A 12 -7.48 12.10 17.06
N ILE A 13 -8.33 11.86 18.07
CA ILE A 13 -9.12 10.62 18.15
C ILE A 13 -10.12 10.54 16.99
N LYS A 14 -10.81 11.64 16.67
CA LYS A 14 -11.73 11.70 15.53
C LYS A 14 -11.01 11.49 14.19
N ASP A 15 -9.84 12.10 14.02
CA ASP A 15 -9.01 11.93 12.82
C ASP A 15 -8.45 10.51 12.72
N SER A 16 -8.09 9.89 13.84
CA SER A 16 -7.65 8.49 13.88
C SER A 16 -8.78 7.54 13.51
N PHE A 17 -10.01 7.80 13.96
CA PHE A 17 -11.18 7.02 13.55
C PHE A 17 -11.45 7.17 12.04
N LEU A 18 -11.38 8.38 11.50
CA LEU A 18 -11.48 8.63 10.06
C LEU A 18 -10.38 7.90 9.26
N ALA A 19 -9.14 7.87 9.78
CA ALA A 19 -8.05 7.13 9.17
C ALA A 19 -8.29 5.60 9.19
N ILE A 20 -8.85 5.06 10.27
CA ILE A 20 -9.24 3.64 10.37
C ILE A 20 -10.37 3.33 9.38
N VAL A 21 -11.37 4.20 9.25
CA VAL A 21 -12.44 4.05 8.27
C VAL A 21 -11.87 4.10 6.84
N ALA A 22 -10.96 5.03 6.55
CA ALA A 22 -10.29 5.11 5.25
C ALA A 22 -9.45 3.86 4.94
N ALA A 23 -8.69 3.36 5.92
CA ALA A 23 -7.95 2.11 5.80
C ALA A 23 -8.89 0.92 5.54
N GLY A 24 -10.04 0.87 6.22
CA GLY A 24 -11.08 -0.14 5.99
C GLY A 24 -11.69 -0.07 4.60
N VAL A 25 -11.94 1.14 4.08
CA VAL A 25 -12.45 1.33 2.71
C VAL A 25 -11.40 0.91 1.68
N VAL A 26 -10.13 1.29 1.85
CA VAL A 26 -9.05 0.84 0.95
C VAL A 26 -8.88 -0.68 1.04
N ALA A 27 -8.97 -1.27 2.23
CA ALA A 27 -8.96 -2.72 2.39
C ALA A 27 -10.10 -3.42 1.68
N LEU A 28 -11.30 -2.85 1.76
CA LEU A 28 -12.47 -3.36 1.06
C LEU A 28 -12.30 -3.20 -0.46
N LEU A 29 -11.77 -2.08 -0.95
CA LEU A 29 -11.47 -1.87 -2.37
C LEU A 29 -10.42 -2.87 -2.89
N VAL A 30 -9.33 -3.08 -2.16
CA VAL A 30 -8.29 -4.06 -2.51
C VAL A 30 -8.85 -5.48 -2.48
N ALA A 31 -9.68 -5.81 -1.50
CA ALA A 31 -10.34 -7.12 -1.41
C ALA A 31 -11.33 -7.35 -2.57
N LEU A 32 -12.12 -6.33 -2.92
CA LEU A 32 -13.02 -6.38 -4.09
C LEU A 32 -12.24 -6.48 -5.40
N HIS A 33 -11.12 -5.76 -5.52
CA HIS A 33 -10.32 -5.73 -6.73
C HIS A 33 -9.52 -7.03 -6.95
N SER A 34 -8.90 -7.55 -5.89
CA SER A 34 -8.03 -8.73 -5.97
C SER A 34 -8.79 -10.05 -6.21
N ARG A 35 -10.12 -10.06 -6.06
CA ARG A 35 -10.98 -11.25 -6.25
C ARG A 35 -10.59 -12.46 -5.37
N SER A 36 -9.68 -12.29 -4.41
CA SER A 36 -9.23 -13.31 -3.47
C SER A 36 -8.91 -12.70 -2.11
N PHE A 37 -9.64 -13.15 -1.09
CA PHE A 37 -9.45 -12.69 0.30
C PHE A 37 -8.03 -12.96 0.81
N THR A 38 -7.41 -14.06 0.37
CA THR A 38 -6.07 -14.47 0.79
C THR A 38 -4.99 -13.50 0.29
N TYR A 39 -5.12 -13.00 -0.95
CA TYR A 39 -4.19 -12.01 -1.48
C TYR A 39 -4.33 -10.66 -0.77
N ALA A 40 -5.57 -10.23 -0.49
CA ALA A 40 -5.80 -9.01 0.29
C ALA A 40 -5.13 -9.09 1.67
N ILE A 41 -5.27 -10.22 2.38
CA ILE A 41 -4.57 -10.46 3.66
C ILE A 41 -3.05 -10.36 3.49
N ALA A 42 -2.49 -10.95 2.44
CA ALA A 42 -1.05 -10.89 2.19
C ALA A 42 -0.56 -9.45 1.95
N VAL A 43 -1.30 -8.64 1.21
CA VAL A 43 -0.98 -7.21 1.01
C VAL A 43 -1.03 -6.47 2.34
N PHE A 44 -2.10 -6.62 3.13
CA PHE A 44 -2.18 -5.96 4.45
C PHE A 44 -1.07 -6.40 5.40
N LEU A 45 -0.69 -7.67 5.36
CA LEU A 45 0.44 -8.20 6.13
C LEU A 45 1.75 -7.55 5.70
N VAL A 46 2.01 -7.42 4.39
CA VAL A 46 3.20 -6.74 3.85
C VAL A 46 3.24 -5.27 4.28
N LEU A 47 2.12 -4.54 4.16
CA LEU A 47 2.03 -3.14 4.60
C LEU A 47 2.29 -3.03 6.11
N GLY A 48 1.70 -3.92 6.91
CA GLY A 48 1.92 -3.96 8.35
C GLY A 48 3.38 -4.24 8.72
N LEU A 49 4.01 -5.23 8.08
CA LEU A 49 5.44 -5.52 8.26
C LEU A 49 6.32 -4.36 7.83
N SER A 50 5.96 -3.61 6.79
CA SER A 50 6.70 -2.43 6.36
C SER A 50 6.70 -1.33 7.44
N VAL A 51 5.54 -1.05 8.03
CA VAL A 51 5.44 -0.11 9.15
C VAL A 51 6.28 -0.61 10.33
N ILE A 52 6.15 -1.88 10.72
CA ILE A 52 6.88 -2.43 11.86
C ILE A 52 8.39 -2.35 11.62
N GLY A 53 8.85 -2.68 10.42
CA GLY A 53 10.26 -2.56 10.02
C GLY A 53 10.76 -1.12 10.06
N SER A 54 9.97 -0.18 9.57
CA SER A 54 10.30 1.25 9.64
C SER A 54 10.29 1.79 11.07
N LEU A 55 9.35 1.36 11.92
CA LEU A 55 9.31 1.72 13.34
C LEU A 55 10.54 1.18 14.08
N ALA A 56 10.97 -0.04 13.79
CA ALA A 56 12.19 -0.61 14.34
C ALA A 56 13.43 0.20 13.92
N PHE A 57 13.52 0.59 12.65
CA PHE A 57 14.60 1.44 12.16
C PHE A 57 14.55 2.84 12.79
N TYR A 58 13.38 3.45 12.87
CA TYR A 58 13.14 4.78 13.44
C TYR A 58 13.47 4.83 14.93
N SER A 59 13.10 3.79 15.68
CA SER A 59 13.38 3.66 17.11
C SER A 59 14.87 3.68 17.44
N PHE A 60 15.75 3.38 16.47
CA PHE A 60 17.20 3.46 16.67
C PHE A 60 17.73 4.91 16.66
N PHE A 61 17.07 5.82 15.93
CA PHE A 61 17.55 7.19 15.73
C PHE A 61 16.93 8.21 16.69
N THR A 62 15.65 8.06 17.05
CA THR A 62 14.92 9.06 17.84
C THR A 62 13.78 8.43 18.62
N SER A 63 13.56 8.90 19.86
CA SER A 63 12.49 8.41 20.75
C SER A 63 11.17 9.18 20.59
N ASP A 64 11.20 10.38 20.00
CA ASP A 64 10.01 11.21 19.80
C ASP A 64 9.22 10.75 18.56
N PHE A 65 7.91 10.57 18.73
CA PHE A 65 6.98 10.24 17.65
C PHE A 65 5.98 11.38 17.41
N PRO A 66 6.27 12.29 16.46
CA PRO A 66 5.33 13.37 16.13
C PRO A 66 4.02 12.83 15.55
N LEU A 67 2.89 13.46 15.90
CA LEU A 67 1.57 13.12 15.35
C LEU A 67 1.52 13.17 13.81
N LEU A 68 2.37 13.98 13.18
CA LEU A 68 2.49 14.07 11.73
C LEU A 68 2.81 12.71 11.09
N ASN A 69 3.51 11.82 11.80
CA ASN A 69 3.84 10.48 11.32
C ASN A 69 2.59 9.61 11.05
N LEU A 70 1.43 9.96 11.62
CA LEU A 70 0.18 9.24 11.35
C LEU A 70 -0.25 9.33 9.88
N VAL A 71 0.14 10.40 9.17
CA VAL A 71 -0.15 10.57 7.74
C VAL A 71 0.50 9.49 6.88
N ILE A 72 1.64 8.93 7.34
CA ILE A 72 2.39 7.91 6.60
C ILE A 72 1.63 6.60 6.52
N PHE A 73 0.79 6.25 7.50
CA PHE A 73 -0.04 5.05 7.41
C PHE A 73 -1.02 5.13 6.23
N VAL A 74 -1.67 6.29 6.07
CA VAL A 74 -2.61 6.51 4.96
C VAL A 74 -1.86 6.54 3.63
N LEU A 75 -0.73 7.24 3.57
CA LEU A 75 0.12 7.30 2.38
C LEU A 75 0.64 5.92 1.97
N LEU A 76 1.12 5.13 2.93
CA LEU A 76 1.64 3.79 2.70
C LEU A 76 0.55 2.86 2.17
N ILE A 77 -0.66 2.95 2.70
CA ILE A 77 -1.80 2.18 2.18
C ILE A 77 -2.07 2.56 0.73
N ALA A 78 -2.05 3.85 0.38
CA ALA A 78 -2.27 4.28 -1.00
C ALA A 78 -1.18 3.75 -1.96
N VAL A 79 0.09 4.02 -1.67
CA VAL A 79 1.21 3.67 -2.57
C VAL A 79 1.49 2.16 -2.56
N GLY A 80 1.47 1.53 -1.39
CA GLY A 80 1.78 0.12 -1.27
C GLY A 80 0.70 -0.81 -1.85
N THR A 81 -0.56 -0.37 -1.87
CA THR A 81 -1.62 -1.13 -2.58
C THR A 81 -1.54 -0.94 -4.09
N ASP A 82 -1.13 0.23 -4.58
CA ASP A 82 -0.86 0.48 -6.00
C ASP A 82 0.30 -0.40 -6.51
N ASP A 83 1.41 -0.44 -5.77
CA ASP A 83 2.54 -1.33 -6.09
C ASP A 83 2.10 -2.80 -6.10
N ALA A 84 1.38 -3.26 -5.07
CA ALA A 84 0.88 -4.63 -5.03
C ALA A 84 -0.01 -4.95 -6.25
N PHE A 85 -0.91 -4.03 -6.60
CA PHE A 85 -1.81 -4.19 -7.73
C PHE A 85 -1.10 -4.21 -9.08
N LEU A 86 -0.08 -3.36 -9.26
CA LEU A 86 0.78 -3.35 -10.44
C LEU A 86 1.45 -4.72 -10.60
N LEU A 87 2.00 -5.27 -9.51
CA LEU A 87 2.63 -6.59 -9.52
C LEU A 87 1.65 -7.66 -9.98
N PHE A 88 0.45 -7.67 -9.41
CA PHE A 88 -0.57 -8.66 -9.69
C PHE A 88 -1.06 -8.62 -11.14
N THR A 89 -1.21 -7.42 -11.70
CA THR A 89 -1.73 -7.21 -13.06
C THR A 89 -0.73 -7.67 -14.12
N HIS A 90 0.56 -7.39 -13.91
CA HIS A 90 1.60 -7.80 -14.84
C HIS A 90 2.05 -9.25 -14.67
N PHE A 91 1.68 -9.90 -13.55
CA PHE A 91 2.12 -11.26 -13.25
C PHE A 91 1.69 -12.27 -14.34
N PRO A 92 2.62 -13.04 -14.93
CA PRO A 92 2.31 -13.90 -16.06
C PRO A 92 1.31 -15.00 -15.70
N ARG A 93 0.34 -15.23 -16.58
CA ARG A 93 -0.68 -16.28 -16.37
C ARG A 93 -0.10 -17.69 -16.54
N ASN A 94 0.87 -17.85 -17.43
CA ASN A 94 1.65 -19.08 -17.59
C ASN A 94 3.02 -18.91 -16.92
N LEU A 95 3.36 -19.81 -16.00
CA LEU A 95 4.62 -19.79 -15.26
C LEU A 95 5.75 -20.36 -16.14
N ASN A 96 6.19 -19.58 -17.13
CA ASN A 96 7.45 -19.84 -17.84
C ASN A 96 8.56 -19.03 -17.18
N GLU A 97 9.73 -19.65 -16.99
CA GLU A 97 10.87 -19.01 -16.33
C GLU A 97 11.31 -17.72 -17.02
N GLU A 98 11.39 -17.72 -18.35
CA GLU A 98 11.78 -16.54 -19.15
C GLU A 98 10.76 -15.40 -19.03
N SER A 99 9.46 -15.71 -19.14
CA SER A 99 8.39 -14.70 -19.03
C SER A 99 8.28 -14.13 -17.63
N PHE A 100 8.57 -14.93 -16.60
CA PHE A 100 8.59 -14.49 -15.22
C PHE A 100 9.76 -13.53 -14.96
N TYR A 101 10.96 -13.87 -15.44
CA TYR A 101 12.14 -13.02 -15.29
C TYR A 101 11.95 -11.67 -15.99
N GLU A 102 11.51 -11.66 -17.24
CA GLU A 102 11.27 -10.43 -18.01
C GLU A 102 10.20 -9.55 -17.34
N CYS A 103 9.10 -10.17 -16.90
CA CYS A 103 8.05 -9.48 -16.17
C CYS A 103 8.57 -8.86 -14.87
N MET A 104 9.31 -9.62 -14.06
CA MET A 104 9.86 -9.12 -12.80
C MET A 104 10.87 -8.01 -13.03
N ALA A 105 11.73 -8.11 -14.04
CA ALA A 105 12.69 -7.08 -14.37
C ALA A 105 11.99 -5.75 -14.73
N HIS A 106 10.98 -5.80 -15.60
CA HIS A 106 10.22 -4.61 -15.98
C HIS A 106 9.38 -4.04 -14.83
N THR A 107 8.72 -4.93 -14.07
CA THR A 107 7.82 -4.56 -12.98
C THR A 107 8.58 -3.97 -11.78
N SER A 108 9.70 -4.59 -11.39
CA SER A 108 10.54 -4.09 -10.31
C SER A 108 11.16 -2.73 -10.63
N ALA A 109 11.61 -2.51 -11.87
CA ALA A 109 12.14 -1.22 -12.30
C ALA A 109 11.06 -0.12 -12.25
N THR A 110 9.83 -0.44 -12.67
CA THR A 110 8.70 0.49 -12.62
C THR A 110 8.34 0.85 -11.17
N MET A 111 8.17 -0.15 -10.30
CA MET A 111 7.88 0.06 -8.88
C MET A 111 9.00 0.81 -8.16
N PHE A 112 10.25 0.52 -8.49
CA PHE A 112 11.39 1.23 -7.93
C PHE A 112 11.32 2.72 -8.27
N LEU A 113 11.01 3.07 -9.52
CA LEU A 113 10.88 4.45 -9.95
C LEU A 113 9.72 5.16 -9.22
N THR A 114 8.58 4.49 -9.06
CA THR A 114 7.43 5.02 -8.31
C THR A 114 7.76 5.23 -6.84
N SER A 115 8.35 4.23 -6.18
CA SER A 115 8.76 4.30 -4.78
C SER A 115 9.85 5.35 -4.55
N PHE A 116 10.83 5.44 -5.45
CA PHE A 116 11.91 6.43 -5.37
C PHE A 116 11.37 7.85 -5.56
N SER A 117 10.54 8.09 -6.58
CA SER A 117 9.92 9.40 -6.80
C SER A 117 9.01 9.83 -5.65
N THR A 118 8.38 8.88 -4.95
CA THR A 118 7.60 9.15 -3.74
C THR A 118 8.48 9.41 -2.51
N ALA A 119 9.57 8.66 -2.33
CA ALA A 119 10.45 8.78 -1.17
C ALA A 119 11.35 10.03 -1.20
N VAL A 120 11.82 10.47 -2.37
CA VAL A 120 12.72 11.63 -2.53
C VAL A 120 12.15 12.91 -1.90
N PRO A 121 10.89 13.33 -2.16
CA PRO A 121 10.29 14.48 -1.49
C PRO A 121 10.29 14.38 0.04
N PHE A 122 10.10 13.18 0.60
CA PHE A 122 10.18 12.99 2.04
C PHE A 122 11.60 13.09 2.57
N PHE A 123 12.59 12.56 1.85
CA PHE A 123 14.00 12.73 2.20
C PHE A 123 14.45 14.20 2.15
N VAL A 124 13.91 15.00 1.23
CA VAL A 124 14.18 16.45 1.17
C VAL A 124 13.72 17.15 2.46
N ASN A 125 12.64 16.69 3.10
CA ASN A 125 12.18 17.26 4.37
C ASN A 125 13.18 17.10 5.54
N ILE A 126 14.17 16.21 5.42
CA ILE A 126 15.26 16.06 6.41
C ILE A 126 16.15 17.31 6.49
N ALA A 127 16.24 18.08 5.39
CA ALA A 127 16.99 19.34 5.33
C ALA A 127 16.25 20.52 5.96
N SER A 128 14.98 20.35 6.35
CA SER A 128 14.19 21.41 7.00
C SER A 128 14.72 21.73 8.40
N ASN A 129 14.58 22.99 8.82
CA ASN A 129 15.04 23.42 10.15
C ASN A 129 14.07 22.99 11.28
N VAL A 130 12.86 22.57 10.94
CA VAL A 130 11.83 22.16 11.90
C VAL A 130 11.94 20.66 12.20
N VAL A 131 12.25 20.31 13.45
CA VAL A 131 12.49 18.92 13.91
C VAL A 131 11.35 17.96 13.52
N VAL A 132 10.09 18.40 13.63
CA VAL A 132 8.91 17.60 13.27
C VAL A 132 8.94 17.14 11.80
N PHE A 133 9.34 18.02 10.88
CA PHE A 133 9.42 17.67 9.46
C PHE A 133 10.61 16.77 9.13
N ARG A 134 11.71 16.88 9.88
CA ARG A 134 12.88 16.01 9.71
C ARG A 134 12.57 14.57 10.12
N CYS A 135 11.97 14.40 11.29
CA CYS A 135 11.53 13.09 11.79
C CYS A 135 10.49 12.45 10.88
N PHE A 136 9.51 13.24 10.43
CA PHE A 136 8.50 12.81 9.47
C PHE A 136 9.11 12.38 8.13
N GLY A 137 10.00 13.20 7.57
CA GLY A 137 10.67 12.90 6.30
C GLY A 137 11.49 11.60 6.35
N LEU A 138 12.24 11.40 7.43
CA LEU A 138 13.02 10.18 7.64
C LEU A 138 12.11 8.96 7.78
N PHE A 139 11.08 9.03 8.61
CA PHE A 139 10.15 7.91 8.80
C PHE A 139 9.39 7.58 7.51
N ALA A 140 8.89 8.58 6.79
CA ALA A 140 8.16 8.39 5.54
C ALA A 140 9.05 7.74 4.46
N GLY A 141 10.23 8.32 4.22
CA GLY A 141 11.16 7.83 3.20
C GLY A 141 11.61 6.39 3.45
N VAL A 142 11.96 6.07 4.70
CA VAL A 142 12.35 4.70 5.09
C VAL A 142 11.18 3.72 4.95
N THR A 143 9.97 4.12 5.36
CA THR A 143 8.77 3.26 5.24
C THR A 143 8.47 2.90 3.78
N ILE A 144 8.56 3.86 2.86
CA ILE A 144 8.33 3.62 1.43
C ILE A 144 9.40 2.69 0.84
N LEU A 145 10.68 2.88 1.21
CA LEU A 145 11.76 2.01 0.72
C LEU A 145 11.61 0.58 1.25
N ILE A 146 11.32 0.40 2.54
CA ILE A 146 11.09 -0.92 3.13
C ILE A 146 9.86 -1.58 2.48
N ASN A 147 8.80 -0.81 2.21
CA ASN A 147 7.62 -1.30 1.50
C ASN A 147 7.99 -1.90 0.14
N TYR A 148 8.75 -1.16 -0.67
CA TYR A 148 9.21 -1.64 -1.97
C TYR A 148 9.95 -2.98 -1.87
N PHE A 149 10.90 -3.10 -0.94
CA PHE A 149 11.65 -4.35 -0.74
C PHE A 149 10.76 -5.51 -0.29
N LEU A 150 9.81 -5.27 0.60
CA LEU A 150 8.87 -6.30 1.04
C LEU A 150 7.90 -6.70 -0.08
N VAL A 151 7.41 -5.75 -0.87
CA VAL A 151 6.54 -6.04 -2.01
C VAL A 151 7.29 -6.89 -3.04
N ILE A 152 8.49 -6.49 -3.47
CA ILE A 152 9.17 -7.22 -4.55
C ILE A 152 9.66 -8.62 -4.14
N SER A 153 9.87 -8.87 -2.85
CA SER A 153 10.30 -10.18 -2.34
C SER A 153 9.13 -11.07 -1.91
N PHE A 154 8.19 -10.52 -1.14
CA PHE A 154 7.13 -11.30 -0.48
C PHE A 154 5.92 -11.54 -1.37
N LEU A 155 5.48 -10.54 -2.14
CA LEU A 155 4.29 -10.68 -3.00
C LEU A 155 4.44 -11.71 -4.12
N PRO A 156 5.54 -11.76 -4.92
CA PRO A 156 5.68 -12.80 -5.93
C PRO A 156 5.82 -14.19 -5.31
N ALA A 157 6.52 -14.32 -4.17
CA ALA A 157 6.61 -15.57 -3.43
C ALA A 157 5.22 -16.06 -2.96
N PHE A 158 4.41 -15.14 -2.43
CA PHE A 158 3.04 -15.43 -2.02
C PHE A 158 2.14 -15.81 -3.20
N LEU A 159 2.25 -15.13 -4.34
CA LEU A 159 1.46 -15.45 -5.54
C LEU A 159 1.78 -16.84 -6.11
N ILE A 160 3.06 -17.23 -6.12
CA ILE A 160 3.49 -18.57 -6.54
C ILE A 160 2.94 -19.62 -5.58
N LEU A 161 3.03 -19.36 -4.27
CA LEU A 161 2.50 -20.25 -3.23
C LEU A 161 0.98 -20.38 -3.36
N GLN A 162 0.26 -19.27 -3.51
CA GLN A 162 -1.18 -19.25 -3.67
C GLN A 162 -1.59 -20.07 -4.89
N ARG A 163 -0.92 -19.92 -6.04
CA ARG A 163 -1.20 -20.75 -7.23
C ARG A 163 -0.96 -22.23 -6.99
N ARG A 164 0.07 -22.59 -6.21
CA ARG A 164 0.35 -23.99 -5.90
C ARG A 164 -0.71 -24.62 -4.99
N TYR A 165 -1.21 -23.87 -4.00
CA TYR A 165 -2.20 -24.35 -3.03
C TYR A 165 -3.66 -24.24 -3.50
N PHE A 166 -4.02 -23.20 -4.27
CA PHE A 166 -5.39 -22.97 -4.75
C PHE A 166 -5.80 -23.78 -5.98
N SER A 167 -4.94 -24.64 -6.53
CA SER A 167 -5.34 -25.66 -7.52
C SER A 167 -6.42 -26.63 -7.00
N CYS A 168 -6.75 -26.59 -5.71
CA CYS A 168 -7.74 -27.46 -5.06
C CYS A 168 -9.08 -26.78 -4.72
N PHE A 169 -9.20 -25.44 -4.78
CA PHE A 169 -10.44 -24.73 -4.43
C PHE A 169 -11.04 -24.02 -5.64
N PRO A 170 -12.33 -24.24 -5.98
CA PRO A 170 -12.98 -23.58 -7.11
C PRO A 170 -13.06 -22.08 -6.85
N SER A 171 -12.66 -21.30 -7.85
CA SER A 171 -12.75 -19.84 -7.85
C SER A 171 -14.19 -19.38 -7.66
N LEU A 172 -14.41 -18.42 -6.75
CA LEU A 172 -15.67 -17.69 -6.59
C LEU A 172 -16.11 -17.05 -7.91
N PRO A 173 -17.43 -16.97 -8.18
CA PRO A 173 -17.98 -16.44 -9.43
C PRO A 173 -17.61 -14.97 -9.66
N ASP A 174 -17.49 -14.65 -10.94
CA ASP A 174 -16.91 -13.44 -11.54
C ASP A 174 -17.75 -12.17 -11.29
N PHE A 175 -17.73 -11.65 -10.07
CA PHE A 175 -18.47 -10.41 -9.71
C PHE A 175 -17.87 -9.15 -10.38
N GLY A 176 -16.58 -9.18 -10.74
CA GLY A 176 -15.92 -8.06 -11.40
C GLY A 176 -16.34 -7.87 -12.86
N VAL A 177 -16.69 -8.94 -13.59
CA VAL A 177 -17.31 -8.81 -14.93
C VAL A 177 -18.70 -8.18 -14.84
N PHE A 178 -19.44 -8.38 -13.75
CA PHE A 178 -20.74 -7.76 -13.55
C PHE A 178 -20.63 -6.24 -13.36
N ILE A 179 -19.63 -5.76 -12.60
CA ILE A 179 -19.41 -4.31 -12.41
C ILE A 179 -18.86 -3.67 -13.70
N THR A 180 -17.92 -4.29 -14.41
CA THR A 180 -17.44 -3.73 -15.68
C THR A 180 -18.54 -3.73 -16.75
N LYS A 181 -19.42 -4.73 -16.80
CA LYS A 181 -20.62 -4.70 -17.66
C LYS A 181 -21.58 -3.58 -17.24
N SER A 182 -21.90 -3.47 -15.95
CA SER A 182 -22.81 -2.46 -15.43
C SER A 182 -22.30 -1.04 -15.69
N PHE A 183 -20.99 -0.79 -15.54
CA PHE A 183 -20.39 0.52 -15.82
C PHE A 183 -20.34 0.82 -17.33
N LYS A 184 -20.05 -0.20 -18.17
CA LYS A 184 -20.06 -0.06 -19.63
C LYS A 184 -21.48 0.10 -20.20
N GLU A 185 -22.50 -0.42 -19.52
CA GLU A 185 -23.93 -0.20 -19.82
C GLU A 185 -24.44 1.16 -19.30
N ALA A 186 -23.87 1.71 -18.23
CA ALA A 186 -24.21 3.04 -17.70
C ALA A 186 -23.53 4.20 -18.45
N LEU A 187 -22.33 3.97 -19.01
CA LEU A 187 -21.57 4.98 -19.75
C LEU A 187 -22.33 5.64 -20.93
N PRO A 188 -23.09 4.91 -21.78
CA PRO A 188 -23.82 5.54 -22.89
C PRO A 188 -24.98 6.44 -22.44
N TRP A 189 -25.48 6.32 -21.21
CA TRP A 189 -26.56 7.17 -20.70
C TRP A 189 -26.09 8.54 -20.20
N VAL A 190 -24.83 8.64 -19.74
CA VAL A 190 -24.27 9.90 -19.21
C VAL A 190 -23.67 10.79 -20.32
N ILE A 191 -23.30 10.21 -21.46
CA ILE A 191 -22.67 10.93 -22.58
C ILE A 191 -23.70 11.50 -23.57
N VAL A 192 -24.97 11.08 -23.47
CA VAL A 192 -26.05 11.48 -24.41
C VAL A 192 -27.06 12.47 -23.77
N GLN A 193 -26.69 13.12 -22.67
CA GLN A 193 -27.46 14.23 -22.08
C GLN A 193 -26.65 15.52 -22.10
#